data_AF-A0A9W6SSJ6-F1
#
_entry.id   AF-A0A9W6SSJ6-F1
#
_cell.length_a   1.000
_cell.length_b   1.000
_cell.length_c   1.000
_cell.angle_alpha   90.00
_cell.angle_beta   90.00
_cell.angle_gamma   90.00
#
_symmetry.space_group_name_H-M   'P 1'
#
loop_
_entity.id
_entity.type
_entity.pdbx_description
1 polymer ?
#
loop_
_entity_poly.entity_id
_entity_poly.type
_entity_poly.pdbx_seq_one_letter_code
_entity_poly.pdbx_strand_id
1 'polypeptide(L)' 'MYYTDRGIEELENRRGEEEVTLEWVAARLREFVDDNPEFEVPIERLATWLARLDDEDDDE' A
#
# COMPACT_ATOMS: atom_id res chain seq x y z
N MET A 1 -16.12 2.83 -18.88
CA MET A 1 -14.89 2.78 -18.07
C MET A 1 -15.27 3.09 -16.64
N TYR A 2 -15.28 2.07 -15.79
CA TYR A 2 -15.28 2.23 -14.35
C TYR A 2 -13.98 1.57 -13.88
N TYR A 3 -12.89 2.33 -13.92
CA TYR A 3 -11.74 2.03 -13.08
C TYR A 3 -12.08 2.61 -11.71
N THR A 4 -13.14 2.08 -11.11
CA THR A 4 -13.43 2.34 -9.71
C THR A 4 -12.42 1.57 -8.88
N ASP A 5 -12.26 1.96 -7.63
CA ASP A 5 -11.35 1.39 -6.64
C ASP A 5 -11.68 -0.08 -6.27
N ARG A 6 -12.20 -0.88 -7.22
CA ARG A 6 -12.68 -2.25 -7.06
C ARG A 6 -11.66 -3.16 -6.36
N GLY A 7 -10.37 -2.98 -6.66
CA GLY A 7 -9.32 -3.73 -5.96
C GLY A 7 -9.20 -3.36 -4.48
N ILE A 8 -9.34 -2.08 -4.16
CA ILE A 8 -9.32 -1.54 -2.79
C ILE A 8 -10.60 -1.95 -2.06
N GLU A 9 -11.77 -1.81 -2.70
CA GLU A 9 -13.06 -2.27 -2.16
C GLU A 9 -13.04 -3.77 -1.86
N GLU A 10 -12.48 -4.60 -2.75
CA GLU A 10 -12.37 -6.03 -2.51
C GLU A 10 -11.43 -6.34 -1.34
N LEU A 11 -10.31 -5.62 -1.21
CA LEU A 11 -9.38 -5.75 -0.09
C LEU A 11 -10.06 -5.42 1.24
N GLU A 12 -10.77 -4.28 1.30
CA GLU A 12 -11.52 -3.84 2.47
C GLU A 12 -12.60 -4.86 2.86
N ASN A 13 -13.41 -5.30 1.89
CA ASN A 13 -14.48 -6.27 2.15
C ASN A 13 -13.99 -7.64 2.62
N ARG A 14 -12.81 -8.09 2.16
CA ARG A 14 -12.29 -9.42 2.50
C ARG A 14 -11.39 -9.44 3.73
N ARG A 15 -10.64 -8.36 3.97
CA ARG A 15 -9.53 -8.32 4.93
C ARG A 15 -9.49 -7.05 5.78
N GLY A 16 -10.52 -6.21 5.73
CA GLY A 16 -10.55 -4.92 6.46
C GLY A 16 -10.51 -5.04 7.98
N GLU A 17 -10.86 -6.21 8.53
CA GLU A 17 -10.76 -6.49 9.98
C GLU A 17 -9.37 -6.99 10.41
N GLU A 18 -8.43 -7.21 9.47
CA GLU A 18 -7.08 -7.68 9.79
C GLU A 18 -6.16 -6.54 10.21
N GLU A 19 -5.50 -6.68 11.37
CA GLU A 19 -4.42 -5.78 11.80
C GLU A 19 -3.06 -6.32 11.33
N VAL A 20 -2.28 -5.48 10.63
CA VAL A 20 -0.96 -5.81 10.12
C VAL A 20 0.04 -4.70 10.43
N THR A 21 1.33 -5.05 10.52
CA THR A 21 2.40 -4.06 10.68
C THR A 21 2.77 -3.42 9.34
N LEU A 22 3.31 -2.20 9.36
CA LEU A 22 3.88 -1.57 8.15
C LEU A 22 5.03 -2.40 7.56
N GLU A 23 5.77 -3.13 8.39
CA GLU A 23 6.78 -4.10 7.93
C GLU A 23 6.15 -5.20 7.05
N TRP A 24 5.02 -5.77 7.47
CA TRP A 24 4.30 -6.78 6.69
C TRP A 24 3.79 -6.21 5.37
N VAL A 25 3.27 -4.97 5.38
CA VAL A 25 2.83 -4.28 4.15
C VAL A 25 4.00 -4.05 3.20
N ALA A 26 5.15 -3.57 3.71
CA ALA A 26 6.36 -3.37 2.89
C ALA A 26 6.84 -4.67 2.24
N ALA A 27 6.74 -5.81 2.94
CA ALA A 27 7.04 -7.12 2.37
C ALA A 27 6.08 -7.49 1.22
N ARG A 28 4.77 -7.22 1.36
CA ARG A 28 3.79 -7.44 0.27
C ARG A 28 4.06 -6.56 -0.96
N LEU A 29 4.44 -5.30 -0.75
CA LEU A 29 4.78 -4.38 -1.85
C LEU A 29 6.01 -4.87 -2.62
N ARG A 30 7.03 -5.37 -1.91
CA ARG A 30 8.22 -5.94 -2.55
C ARG A 30 7.90 -7.18 -3.38
N GLU A 31 7.15 -8.13 -2.83
CA GLU A 31 6.71 -9.31 -3.58
C GLU A 31 5.91 -8.93 -4.83
N PHE A 32 5.03 -7.92 -4.72
CA PHE A 32 4.28 -7.44 -5.88
C PHE A 32 5.20 -6.87 -6.98
N VAL A 33 6.22 -6.10 -6.64
CA VAL A 33 7.19 -5.55 -7.61
C VAL A 33 8.08 -6.64 -8.19
N ASP A 34 8.50 -7.62 -7.38
CA ASP A 34 9.28 -8.77 -7.84
C ASP A 34 8.52 -9.55 -8.94
N ASP A 35 7.21 -9.72 -8.77
CA ASP A 35 6.34 -10.38 -9.76
C ASP A 35 5.91 -9.46 -10.92
N ASN A 36 5.88 -8.14 -10.71
CA ASN A 36 5.35 -7.15 -11.67
C ASN A 36 6.28 -5.91 -11.77
N PRO A 37 7.48 -6.06 -12.38
CA PRO A 37 8.53 -5.04 -12.35
C PRO A 37 8.13 -3.73 -13.03
N GLU A 38 7.15 -3.73 -13.95
CA GLU A 38 6.65 -2.50 -14.58
C GLU A 38 5.97 -1.52 -13.60
N PHE A 39 5.62 -1.99 -12.40
CA PHE A 39 5.01 -1.18 -11.34
C PHE A 39 5.99 -0.72 -10.25
N GLU A 40 7.30 -0.94 -10.41
CA GLU A 40 8.31 -0.52 -9.43
C GLU A 40 8.15 0.96 -9.02
N VAL A 41 8.12 1.86 -10.01
CA VAL A 41 8.05 3.31 -9.75
C VAL A 41 6.79 3.75 -8.98
N PRO A 42 5.56 3.38 -9.39
CA PRO A 42 4.38 3.75 -8.63
C PRO A 42 4.34 3.12 -7.23
N ILE A 43 4.81 1.88 -7.06
CA ILE A 43 4.84 1.22 -5.75
C ILE A 43 5.89 1.85 -4.82
N GLU A 44 7.06 2.23 -5.34
CA GLU A 44 8.08 2.94 -4.56
C GLU A 44 7.57 4.31 -4.06
N ARG A 45 6.80 5.02 -4.89
CA ARG A 45 6.15 6.28 -4.50
C ARG A 45 5.10 6.08 -3.42
N LEU A 46 4.29 5.02 -3.52
CA LEU A 46 3.31 4.66 -2.49
C LEU A 46 4.01 4.34 -1.16
N ALA A 47 5.08 3.53 -1.19
CA ALA A 47 5.86 3.21 0.00
C ALA A 47 6.48 4.45 0.65
N THR A 48 7.02 5.36 -0.16
CA THR A 48 7.55 6.65 0.31
C THR A 48 6.47 7.52 0.94
N TRP A 49 5.25 7.53 0.38
CA TRP A 49 4.12 8.26 0.96
C TRP A 49 3.67 7.66 2.29
N LEU A 50 3.52 6.34 2.38
CA LEU A 50 3.18 5.63 3.64
C LEU A 50 4.20 5.90 4.76
N ALA A 51 5.50 5.93 4.42
CA ALA A 51 6.57 6.14 5.38
C ALA A 51 6.59 7.55 6.00
N ARG A 52 5.86 8.51 5.44
CA ARG A 52 5.79 9.90 5.94
C ARG A 52 4.57 10.18 6.80
N LEU A 53 3.62 9.25 6.89
CA LEU A 53 2.41 9.45 7.70
C LEU A 53 2.75 9.64 9.19
N ASP A 54 3.78 8.96 9.69
CA ASP A 54 4.26 9.14 11.08
C ASP A 54 4.97 10.50 11.29
N ASP A 55 5.55 11.10 10.23
CA ASP A 55 6.27 12.37 10.33
C ASP A 55 5.30 13.59 10.33
N GLU A 56 4.09 13.44 9.78
CA GLU A 56 3.08 14.51 9.70
C GLU A 56 2.33 14.76 11.03
N ASP A 57 2.41 13.83 11.99
CA ASP A 57 1.79 13.95 13.33
C ASP A 57 2.70 14.65 14.37
N ASP A 58 3.97 14.91 14.04
CA ASP A 58 4.96 15.57 14.93
C ASP A 58 5.02 17.11 14.77
N ASP A 59 4.21 17.69 13.87
CA ASP A 59 4.13 19.13 13.56
C ASP A 59 2.94 19.86 14.26
N GLU A 60 2.57 19.45 15.49
CA GLU A 60 1.56 20.13 16.35
C GLU A 60 2.14 20.85 17.59
#